data_AF-A0A844TX70-F1
#
_entry.id   AF-A0A844TX70-F1
#
_cell.length_a   1.000
_cell.length_b   1.000
_cell.length_c   1.000
_cell.angle_alpha   90.00
_cell.angle_beta   90.00
_cell.angle_gamma   90.00
#
_symmetry.space_group_name_H-M   'P 1'
#
loop_
_entity.id
_entity.type
_entity.pdbx_description
1 polymer ?
#
loop_
_entity_poly.entity_id
_entity_poly.type
_entity_poly.pdbx_seq_one_letter_code
_entity_poly.pdbx_strand_id
1 'polypeptide(L)'
;MNTQKNQEGGKSQLFISAEEVKKGKTMAVVAHITIIGCLVAIFSNIDSKNKYSGFYIKQAFGIHLLFYALAYFVGMANSWFMTSGFFLCFFILWVYSFVGSLSNDIKVLPAFGVYFQKWFNKLSA
;
A
#
# COMPACT_ATOMS: atom_id res chain seq x y z
N MET A 1 -5.98 37.54 -10.91
CA MET A 1 -4.60 37.42 -11.44
C MET A 1 -3.68 37.23 -10.25
N ASN A 2 -3.05 36.05 -10.19
CA ASN A 2 -1.87 35.65 -9.39
C ASN A 2 -1.96 35.57 -7.85
N THR A 3 -2.14 34.35 -7.37
CA THR A 3 -1.53 33.85 -6.11
C THR A 3 -0.95 32.45 -6.35
N GLN A 4 0.11 32.42 -7.18
CA GLN A 4 1.04 31.30 -7.31
C GLN A 4 2.42 31.85 -6.98
N LYS A 5 2.76 31.89 -5.69
CA LYS A 5 4.15 31.99 -5.26
C LYS A 5 4.31 31.38 -3.89
N ASN A 6 5.34 30.54 -3.77
CA ASN A 6 5.88 29.90 -2.58
C ASN A 6 5.29 28.53 -2.22
N GLN A 7 5.70 27.49 -2.94
CA GLN A 7 6.15 26.22 -2.34
C GLN A 7 7.18 25.54 -3.27
N GLU A 8 8.42 26.03 -3.27
CA GLU A 8 9.58 25.22 -3.69
C GLU A 8 10.54 25.11 -2.50
N GLY A 9 10.79 23.88 -2.05
CA GLY A 9 11.86 23.58 -1.10
C GLY A 9 11.56 22.46 -0.11
N GLY A 10 11.71 21.19 -0.51
CA GLY A 10 11.81 20.09 0.47
C GLY A 10 11.42 18.69 -0.02
N LYS A 11 12.33 18.04 -0.79
CA LYS A 11 12.43 16.59 -1.06
C LYS A 11 11.32 15.94 -1.92
N SER A 12 11.63 15.75 -3.21
CA SER A 12 11.23 14.65 -4.13
C SER A 12 9.94 13.86 -3.83
N GLN A 13 8.84 14.55 -3.48
CA GLN A 13 7.52 13.98 -3.51
C GLN A 13 7.16 13.81 -4.99
N LEU A 14 6.97 12.56 -5.42
CA LEU A 14 6.38 12.25 -6.72
C LEU A 14 5.09 13.07 -6.81
N PHE A 15 5.00 14.02 -7.74
CA PHE A 15 3.86 14.94 -7.86
C PHE A 15 2.59 14.14 -8.18
N ILE A 16 1.94 13.59 -7.15
CA ILE A 16 0.60 13.03 -7.22
C ILE A 16 -0.33 14.20 -6.94
N SER A 17 -1.09 14.61 -7.96
CA SER A 17 -2.04 15.71 -7.83
C SER A 17 -3.20 15.31 -6.92
N ALA A 18 -3.88 16.29 -6.31
CA ALA A 18 -5.09 16.04 -5.54
C ALA A 18 -6.17 15.31 -6.37
N GLU A 19 -6.23 15.56 -7.67
CA GLU A 19 -7.08 14.86 -8.62
C GLU A 19 -6.69 13.37 -8.78
N GLU A 20 -5.40 13.06 -8.89
CA GLU A 20 -4.90 11.69 -8.92
C GLU A 20 -5.23 10.96 -7.60
N VAL A 21 -5.05 11.62 -6.45
CA VAL A 21 -5.42 11.05 -5.15
C VAL A 21 -6.91 10.74 -5.10
N LYS A 22 -7.76 11.71 -5.48
CA LYS A 22 -9.22 11.57 -5.44
C LYS A 22 -9.69 10.42 -6.33
N LYS A 23 -9.18 10.31 -7.55
CA LYS A 23 -9.54 9.24 -8.50
C LYS A 23 -9.04 7.86 -8.04
N GLY A 24 -7.85 7.80 -7.42
CA GLY A 24 -7.24 6.55 -7.02
C GLY A 24 -7.65 6.01 -5.66
N LYS A 25 -8.26 6.85 -4.81
CA LYS A 25 -8.55 6.51 -3.40
C LYS A 25 -9.35 5.22 -3.25
N THR A 26 -10.39 5.04 -4.06
CA THR A 26 -11.24 3.85 -3.97
C THR A 26 -10.43 2.57 -4.18
N MET A 27 -9.61 2.51 -5.24
CA MET A 27 -8.83 1.30 -5.53
C MET A 27 -7.68 1.11 -4.54
N ALA A 28 -7.09 2.19 -4.01
CA ALA A 28 -6.12 2.11 -2.93
C ALA A 28 -6.71 1.45 -1.66
N VAL A 29 -7.95 1.81 -1.29
CA VAL A 29 -8.65 1.23 -0.14
C VAL A 29 -9.07 -0.21 -0.41
N VAL A 30 -9.69 -0.47 -1.58
CA VAL A 30 -10.13 -1.82 -1.99
C VAL A 30 -8.97 -2.82 -1.98
N ALA A 31 -7.77 -2.37 -2.34
CA ALA A 31 -6.59 -3.23 -2.35
C ALA A 31 -6.22 -3.82 -0.97
N HIS A 32 -6.63 -3.17 0.12
CA HIS A 32 -6.30 -3.61 1.48
C HIS A 32 -7.34 -4.55 2.10
N ILE A 33 -8.57 -4.61 1.57
CA ILE A 33 -9.67 -5.31 2.26
C ILE A 33 -9.48 -6.82 2.24
N THR A 34 -9.16 -7.38 1.09
CA THR A 34 -8.87 -8.81 0.92
C THR A 34 -7.85 -8.98 -0.20
N ILE A 35 -7.21 -10.16 -0.26
CA ILE A 35 -6.37 -10.51 -1.41
C ILE A 35 -7.15 -10.43 -2.73
N ILE A 36 -8.45 -10.77 -2.73
CA ILE A 36 -9.32 -10.65 -3.90
C ILE A 36 -9.50 -9.18 -4.27
N GLY A 37 -9.78 -8.32 -3.29
CA GLY A 37 -9.84 -6.86 -3.48
C GLY A 37 -8.53 -6.30 -4.04
N CYS A 38 -7.38 -6.79 -3.57
CA CYS A 38 -6.08 -6.46 -4.12
C CYS A 38 -5.95 -6.83 -5.59
N LEU A 39 -6.37 -8.03 -6.00
CA LEU A 39 -6.34 -8.44 -7.40
C LEU A 39 -7.24 -7.56 -8.26
N VAL A 40 -8.46 -7.28 -7.82
CA VAL A 40 -9.39 -6.36 -8.51
C VAL A 40 -8.77 -4.97 -8.66
N ALA A 41 -8.11 -4.46 -7.62
CA ALA A 41 -7.42 -3.19 -7.66
C ALA A 41 -6.24 -3.17 -8.63
N ILE A 42 -5.45 -4.25 -8.69
CA ILE A 42 -4.37 -4.41 -9.68
C ILE A 42 -4.95 -4.29 -11.09
N PHE A 43 -5.96 -5.11 -11.43
CA PHE A 43 -6.53 -5.11 -12.78
C PHE A 43 -7.14 -3.76 -13.15
N SER A 44 -7.89 -3.13 -12.22
CA SER A 44 -8.44 -1.79 -12.44
C SER A 44 -7.37 -0.71 -12.66
N ASN A 45 -6.20 -0.87 -12.05
CA ASN A 45 -5.12 0.11 -12.16
C ASN A 45 -4.19 -0.10 -13.36
N ILE A 46 -4.28 -1.23 -14.06
CA ILE A 46 -3.58 -1.45 -15.34
C ILE A 46 -4.10 -0.46 -16.40
N ASP A 47 -5.41 -0.25 -16.43
CA ASP A 47 -6.06 0.66 -17.39
C ASP A 47 -5.93 2.12 -16.95
N SER A 48 -6.27 2.41 -15.69
CA SER A 48 -6.28 3.79 -15.18
C SER A 48 -4.87 4.35 -14.92
N LYS A 49 -3.86 3.49 -14.70
CA LYS A 49 -2.46 3.85 -14.44
C LYS A 49 -2.28 4.92 -13.36
N ASN A 50 -3.18 4.96 -12.38
CA ASN A 50 -3.19 5.99 -11.36
C ASN A 50 -2.04 5.75 -10.38
N LYS A 51 -1.23 6.79 -10.12
CA LYS A 51 -0.01 6.65 -9.30
C LYS A 51 -0.33 6.43 -7.82
N TYR A 52 -1.41 7.02 -7.31
CA TYR A 52 -1.83 6.90 -5.91
C TYR A 52 -2.32 5.49 -5.60
N SER A 53 -3.27 5.00 -6.40
CA SER A 53 -3.73 3.61 -6.37
C SER A 53 -2.55 2.65 -6.49
N GLY A 54 -1.70 2.85 -7.50
CA GLY A 54 -0.60 1.94 -7.80
C GLY A 54 0.37 1.81 -6.64
N PHE A 55 0.67 2.92 -5.95
CA PHE A 55 1.51 2.90 -4.75
C PHE A 55 0.93 2.02 -3.64
N TYR A 56 -0.34 2.22 -3.28
CA TYR A 56 -1.02 1.49 -2.22
C TYR A 56 -1.34 0.04 -2.59
N ILE A 57 -1.61 -0.23 -3.87
CA ILE A 57 -1.77 -1.59 -4.40
C ILE A 57 -0.48 -2.39 -4.21
N LYS A 58 0.69 -1.82 -4.58
CA LYS A 58 1.99 -2.49 -4.38
C LYS A 58 2.28 -2.77 -2.91
N GLN A 59 1.93 -1.83 -2.01
CA GLN A 59 2.06 -2.06 -0.57
C GLN A 59 1.12 -3.15 -0.06
N ALA A 60 -0.18 -3.04 -0.34
CA ALA A 60 -1.18 -4.01 0.10
C ALA A 60 -0.88 -5.42 -0.41
N PHE A 61 -0.51 -5.54 -1.69
CA PHE A 61 -0.10 -6.80 -2.29
C PHE A 61 1.13 -7.40 -1.58
N GLY A 62 2.14 -6.58 -1.29
CA GLY A 62 3.32 -7.00 -0.52
C GLY A 62 2.99 -7.50 0.88
N ILE A 63 2.10 -6.79 1.59
CA ILE A 63 1.64 -7.20 2.93
C ILE A 63 0.90 -8.54 2.85
N HIS A 64 -0.04 -8.71 1.91
CA HIS A 64 -0.76 -9.98 1.74
C HIS A 64 0.18 -11.13 1.37
N LEU A 65 1.09 -10.92 0.43
CA LEU A 65 2.03 -11.94 0.00
C LEU A 65 2.94 -12.37 1.14
N LEU A 66 3.49 -11.40 1.89
CA LEU A 66 4.34 -11.68 3.04
C LEU A 66 3.57 -12.40 4.14
N PHE A 67 2.30 -12.03 4.37
CA PHE A 67 1.42 -12.70 5.32
C PHE A 67 1.27 -14.18 4.96
N TYR A 68 0.86 -14.50 3.73
CA TYR A 68 0.67 -15.90 3.34
C TYR A 68 1.98 -16.69 3.31
N ALA A 69 3.08 -16.08 2.88
CA ALA A 69 4.39 -16.72 2.86
C ALA A 69 4.85 -17.12 4.28
N LEU A 70 4.67 -16.24 5.26
CA LEU A 70 5.11 -16.48 6.64
C LEU A 70 4.08 -17.25 7.48
N ALA A 71 2.79 -17.10 7.20
CA ALA A 71 1.71 -17.82 7.89
C ALA A 71 1.89 -19.33 7.78
N TYR A 72 2.37 -19.83 6.64
CA TYR A 72 2.70 -21.24 6.44
C TYR A 72 3.71 -21.75 7.48
N PHE A 73 4.81 -21.01 7.71
CA PHE A 73 5.83 -21.40 8.67
C PHE A 73 5.37 -21.26 10.12
N VAL A 74 4.66 -20.18 10.44
CA VAL A 74 4.13 -19.94 11.79
C VAL A 74 3.10 -21.01 12.17
N GLY A 75 2.27 -21.45 11.22
CA GLY A 75 1.30 -22.52 11.43
C GLY A 75 1.94 -23.85 11.83
N MET A 76 3.18 -24.13 11.43
CA MET A 76 3.90 -25.35 11.82
C MET A 76 4.42 -25.31 13.27
N ALA A 77 4.59 -24.13 13.86
CA ALA A 77 5.23 -24.00 15.17
C ALA A 77 4.31 -24.39 16.35
N ASN A 78 3.01 -24.65 16.10
CA ASN A 78 1.99 -25.07 17.07
C ASN A 78 2.03 -24.32 18.42
N SER A 79 2.36 -23.03 18.39
CA SER A 79 2.53 -22.19 19.58
C SER A 79 1.61 -20.97 19.50
N TRP A 80 0.74 -20.82 20.50
CA TRP A 80 -0.21 -19.72 20.55
C TRP A 80 0.48 -18.34 20.62
N PHE A 81 1.60 -18.24 21.33
CA PHE A 81 2.37 -17.00 21.45
C PHE A 81 2.99 -16.58 20.11
N MET A 82 3.49 -17.54 19.33
CA MET A 82 4.03 -17.25 18.00
C MET A 82 2.94 -16.81 17.04
N THR A 83 1.83 -17.55 16.99
CA THR A 83 0.70 -17.23 16.12
C THR A 83 0.11 -15.85 16.44
N SER A 84 -0.14 -15.56 17.71
CA SER A 84 -0.69 -14.26 18.14
C SER A 84 0.26 -13.09 17.85
N GLY A 85 1.57 -13.24 18.14
CA GLY A 85 2.58 -12.24 17.82
C GLY A 85 2.68 -11.97 16.31
N PHE A 86 2.60 -13.01 15.50
CA PHE A 86 2.56 -12.92 14.04
C PHE A 86 1.35 -12.11 13.56
N PHE A 87 0.13 -12.47 13.98
CA PHE A 87 -1.08 -11.74 13.58
C PHE A 87 -1.04 -10.27 14.03
N LEU A 88 -0.58 -10.00 15.25
CA LEU A 88 -0.46 -8.64 15.77
C LEU A 88 0.52 -7.79 14.94
N CYS A 89 1.69 -8.34 14.62
CA CYS A 89 2.69 -7.66 13.79
C CYS A 89 2.13 -7.30 12.40
N PHE A 90 1.49 -8.27 11.73
CA PHE A 90 0.88 -8.04 10.44
C PHE A 90 -0.30 -7.07 10.48
N PHE A 91 -1.10 -7.13 11.54
CA PHE A 91 -2.22 -6.22 11.73
C PHE A 91 -1.73 -4.78 11.86
N ILE A 92 -0.66 -4.52 12.62
CA ILE A 92 -0.06 -3.18 12.73
C ILE A 92 0.45 -2.68 11.37
N LEU A 93 1.18 -3.51 10.62
CA LEU A 93 1.68 -3.15 9.29
C LEU A 93 0.53 -2.86 8.31
N TRP A 94 -0.51 -3.69 8.35
CA TRP A 94 -1.71 -3.52 7.54
C TRP A 94 -2.45 -2.23 7.88
N VAL A 95 -2.71 -1.96 9.17
CA VAL A 95 -3.39 -0.75 9.64
C VAL A 95 -2.60 0.50 9.25
N TYR A 96 -1.28 0.49 9.38
CA TYR A 96 -0.45 1.63 9.00
C TYR A 96 -0.62 1.99 7.52
N SER A 97 -0.53 1.00 6.63
CA SER A 97 -0.68 1.23 5.19
C SER A 97 -2.12 1.64 4.83
N PHE A 98 -3.10 0.98 5.44
CA PHE A 98 -4.52 1.26 5.26
C PHE A 98 -4.88 2.69 5.67
N VAL A 99 -4.47 3.14 6.86
CA VAL A 99 -4.69 4.52 7.34
C VAL A 99 -3.99 5.53 6.42
N GLY A 100 -2.82 5.19 5.87
CA GLY A 100 -2.17 5.97 4.83
C GLY A 100 -3.09 6.20 3.61
N SER A 101 -3.70 5.13 3.10
CA SER A 101 -4.64 5.19 1.97
C SER A 101 -5.91 6.01 2.26
N LEU A 102 -6.30 6.14 3.52
CA LEU A 102 -7.42 6.98 3.95
C LEU A 102 -7.02 8.44 4.10
N SER A 103 -5.77 8.71 4.47
CA SER A 103 -5.24 10.03 4.79
C SER A 103 -4.91 10.90 3.57
N ASN A 104 -5.18 10.42 2.34
CA ASN A 104 -4.84 11.11 1.08
C ASN A 104 -3.34 11.41 0.90
N ASP A 105 -2.49 10.81 1.73
CA ASP A 105 -1.04 11.01 1.73
C ASP A 105 -0.36 9.75 1.21
N ILE A 106 0.91 9.83 0.82
CA ILE A 106 1.74 8.70 0.37
C ILE A 106 2.66 8.31 1.53
N LYS A 107 2.21 7.34 2.32
CA LYS A 107 2.97 6.83 3.46
C LYS A 107 3.57 5.49 3.11
N VAL A 108 4.89 5.47 2.94
CA VAL A 108 5.64 4.23 2.74
C VAL A 108 5.63 3.44 4.05
N LEU A 109 5.26 2.16 4.00
CA LEU A 109 5.38 1.27 5.14
C LEU A 109 6.85 1.25 5.61
N PRO A 110 7.14 1.55 6.90
CA PRO A 110 8.49 1.50 7.43
C PRO A 110 9.10 0.11 7.25
N ALA A 111 10.42 0.05 7.06
CA ALA A 111 11.21 -1.14 6.79
C ALA A 111 10.91 -1.87 5.46
N PHE A 112 9.65 -2.17 5.12
CA PHE A 112 9.30 -3.04 3.99
C PHE A 112 8.79 -2.31 2.75
N GLY A 113 8.24 -1.11 2.91
CA GLY A 113 7.51 -0.43 1.84
C GLY A 113 8.38 -0.10 0.63
N VAL A 114 9.65 0.26 0.81
CA VAL A 114 10.58 0.53 -0.30
C VAL A 114 10.83 -0.74 -1.12
N TYR A 115 10.95 -1.90 -0.46
CA TYR A 115 11.12 -3.18 -1.14
C TYR A 115 9.87 -3.56 -1.94
N PHE A 116 8.67 -3.36 -1.38
CA PHE A 116 7.42 -3.60 -2.12
C PHE A 116 7.31 -2.73 -3.37
N GLN A 117 7.69 -1.44 -3.27
CA GLN A 117 7.71 -0.56 -4.45
C GLN A 117 8.71 -1.03 -5.51
N LYS A 118 9.85 -1.59 -5.10
CA LYS A 118 10.88 -2.11 -6.01
C LYS A 118 10.50 -3.43 -6.65
N TRP A 119 10.01 -4.40 -5.87
CA TRP A 119 9.66 -5.75 -6.34
C TRP A 119 8.43 -5.74 -7.22
N PHE A 120 7.45 -4.89 -6.92
CA PHE A 120 6.18 -4.82 -7.65
C PHE A 120 6.11 -3.63 -8.61
N ASN A 121 7.26 -3.09 -9.03
CA ASN A 121 7.32 -1.91 -9.90
C ASN A 121 6.56 -2.06 -11.24
N LYS A 122 6.35 -3.29 -11.72
CA LYS A 122 5.59 -3.58 -12.96
C LYS A 122 4.14 -3.98 -12.72
N LEU A 123 3.68 -4.02 -11.47
CA LEU A 123 2.39 -4.63 -11.13
C LEU A 123 1.19 -3.71 -11.40
N SER A 124 1.32 -2.40 -11.14
CA SER A 124 0.13 -1.54 -11.09
C SER A 124 0.36 -0.08 -11.46
N ALA A 125 1.53 0.35 -11.97
CA ALA A 125 1.78 1.65 -12.62
C ALA A 125 3.27 1.75 -12.95
#